data_AF-A0A934WTK0-F1
#
_entry.id   AF-A0A934WTK0-F1
#
_cell.length_a   1.000
_cell.length_b   1.000
_cell.length_c   1.000
_cell.angle_alpha   90.00
_cell.angle_beta   90.00
_cell.angle_gamma   90.00
#
_symmetry.space_group_name_H-M   'P 1'
#
loop_
_entity.id
_entity.type
_entity.pdbx_description
1 polymer ?
#
loop_
_entity_poly.entity_id
_entity_poly.type
_entity_poly.pdbx_seq_one_letter_code
_entity_poly.pdbx_strand_id
1 'polypeptide(L)'
;MGTISLEHSNRLYWLGRYTERFFTTLKALGDLYDKMLDTQHGYTDYLGCFGLADTYADNAAFLRSFLFDNANSNSAVYSLERAYDNGIVLREEISTTSLSFLQMAKDTLEKAQNSTNIRLSLLPLEDILYAFWGCINEHIYDDEIRNIIYIGKTVERLDLYMRMKYPYPIVEKEFIRLLKNLNRVPRSTPFRYQTKPLSDLVEILGTEADYDRESKRAISSLSRLFEAGEVSV
;
A
#
# COMPACT_ATOMS: atom_id res chain seq x y z
N MET A 1 25.15 -2.97 -16.55
CA MET A 1 23.98 -3.15 -15.67
C MET A 1 24.40 -4.07 -14.54
N GLY A 2 24.53 -3.53 -13.33
CA GLY A 2 24.82 -4.33 -12.14
C GLY A 2 23.57 -5.13 -11.77
N THR A 3 23.73 -6.40 -11.47
CA THR A 3 22.63 -7.23 -10.97
C THR A 3 22.09 -6.66 -9.67
N ILE A 4 20.82 -6.25 -9.63
CA ILE A 4 20.14 -5.84 -8.38
C ILE A 4 20.16 -7.04 -7.44
N SER A 5 20.60 -6.84 -6.20
CA SER A 5 20.61 -7.92 -5.20
C SER A 5 19.18 -8.29 -4.81
N LEU A 6 18.98 -9.54 -4.37
CA LEU A 6 17.68 -10.02 -3.88
C LEU A 6 17.15 -9.13 -2.73
N GLU A 7 18.04 -8.67 -1.86
CA GLU A 7 17.68 -7.77 -0.75
C GLU A 7 17.17 -6.42 -1.27
N HIS A 8 17.89 -5.78 -2.20
CA HIS A 8 17.49 -4.50 -2.77
C HIS A 8 16.17 -4.62 -3.52
N SER A 9 16.00 -5.68 -4.33
CA SER A 9 14.73 -6.01 -4.98
C SER A 9 13.58 -6.09 -3.98
N ASN A 10 13.76 -6.81 -2.87
CA ASN A 10 12.74 -6.92 -1.82
C ASN A 10 12.41 -5.58 -1.17
N ARG A 11 13.42 -4.75 -0.87
CA ARG A 11 13.21 -3.41 -0.31
C ARG A 11 12.49 -2.49 -1.28
N LEU A 12 12.77 -2.54 -2.58
CA LEU A 12 12.08 -1.74 -3.60
C LEU A 12 10.59 -2.10 -3.66
N TYR A 13 10.29 -3.40 -3.64
CA TYR A 13 8.92 -3.89 -3.64
C TYR A 13 8.17 -3.43 -2.38
N TRP A 14 8.77 -3.60 -1.20
CA TRP A 14 8.17 -3.19 0.06
C TRP A 14 8.09 -1.68 0.23
N LEU A 15 9.03 -0.89 -0.30
CA LEU A 15 8.92 0.56 -0.39
C LEU A 15 7.62 0.94 -1.11
N GLY A 16 7.36 0.33 -2.27
CA GLY A 16 6.13 0.54 -3.01
C GLY A 16 4.87 0.22 -2.21
N ARG A 17 4.86 -0.94 -1.54
CA ARG A 17 3.74 -1.39 -0.69
C ARG A 17 3.50 -0.47 0.50
N TYR A 18 4.54 -0.18 1.27
CA TYR A 18 4.41 0.60 2.49
C TYR A 18 3.96 2.04 2.23
N THR A 19 4.48 2.68 1.18
CA THR A 19 4.04 4.02 0.77
C THR A 19 2.57 4.01 0.33
N GLU A 20 2.14 2.99 -0.41
CA GLU A 20 0.74 2.86 -0.83
C GLU A 20 -0.21 2.55 0.33
N ARG A 21 0.22 1.70 1.28
CA ARG A 21 -0.53 1.41 2.50
C ARG A 21 -0.74 2.66 3.31
N PHE A 22 0.32 3.45 3.52
CA PHE A 22 0.23 4.74 4.21
C PHE A 22 -0.78 5.66 3.51
N PHE A 23 -0.63 5.86 2.20
CA PHE A 23 -1.54 6.69 1.40
C PHE A 23 -3.01 6.26 1.52
N THR A 24 -3.29 4.98 1.29
CA THR A 24 -4.66 4.46 1.32
C THR A 24 -5.26 4.49 2.71
N THR A 25 -4.45 4.25 3.75
CA THR A 25 -4.88 4.35 5.16
C THR A 25 -5.26 5.79 5.52
N LEU A 26 -4.46 6.78 5.12
CA LEU A 26 -4.80 8.19 5.34
C LEU A 26 -6.15 8.56 4.72
N LYS A 27 -6.39 8.12 3.48
CA LYS A 27 -7.67 8.38 2.78
C LYS A 27 -8.84 7.72 3.48
N ALA A 28 -8.72 6.44 3.81
CA ALA A 28 -9.78 5.72 4.50
C ALA A 28 -10.09 6.34 5.87
N LEU A 29 -9.07 6.77 6.62
CA LEU A 29 -9.27 7.49 7.88
C LEU A 29 -9.94 8.85 7.66
N GLY A 30 -9.58 9.56 6.59
CA GLY A 30 -10.23 10.82 6.17
C GLY A 30 -11.74 10.65 5.95
N ASP A 31 -12.15 9.58 5.28
CA ASP A 31 -13.57 9.26 5.07
C ASP A 31 -14.26 8.83 6.37
N LEU A 32 -13.57 8.04 7.20
CA LEU A 32 -14.09 7.60 8.50
C LEU A 32 -14.27 8.75 9.49
N TYR A 33 -13.47 9.82 9.39
CA TYR A 33 -13.59 10.99 10.27
C TYR A 33 -15.02 11.52 10.27
N ASP A 34 -15.66 11.65 9.11
CA ASP A 34 -17.03 12.14 9.00
C ASP A 34 -18.01 11.17 9.65
N LYS A 35 -17.88 9.86 9.39
CA LYS A 35 -18.72 8.83 10.03
C LYS A 35 -18.60 8.81 11.56
N MET A 36 -17.39 9.06 12.08
CA MET A 36 -17.09 9.08 13.51
C MET A 36 -17.57 10.34 14.23
N LEU A 37 -17.98 11.40 13.53
CA LEU A 37 -18.66 12.54 14.14
C LEU A 37 -20.07 12.18 14.59
N ASP A 38 -20.77 11.38 13.78
CA ASP A 38 -22.17 11.03 14.00
C ASP A 38 -22.35 9.71 14.75
N THR A 39 -21.34 8.83 14.72
CA THR A 39 -21.45 7.44 15.22
C THR A 39 -20.34 7.10 16.21
N GLN A 40 -20.73 6.65 17.41
CA GLN A 40 -19.80 6.03 18.35
C GLN A 40 -19.30 4.69 17.78
N HIS A 41 -17.99 4.44 17.81
CA HIS A 41 -17.37 3.27 17.17
C HIS A 41 -17.59 3.20 15.64
N GLY A 42 -17.59 4.35 14.96
CA GLY A 42 -17.81 4.44 13.50
C GLY A 42 -16.77 3.72 12.63
N TYR A 43 -15.68 3.23 13.23
CA TYR A 43 -14.57 2.51 12.60
C TYR A 43 -14.71 0.97 12.62
N THR A 44 -15.73 0.42 13.27
CA THR A 44 -15.91 -1.04 13.44
C THR A 44 -15.96 -1.79 12.11
N ASP A 45 -16.70 -1.28 11.12
CA ASP A 45 -16.73 -1.85 9.76
C ASP A 45 -15.35 -1.88 9.10
N TYR A 46 -14.54 -0.84 9.35
CA TYR A 46 -13.18 -0.76 8.83
C TYR A 46 -12.29 -1.83 9.47
N LEU A 47 -12.35 -2.02 10.79
CA LEU A 47 -11.64 -3.12 11.47
C LEU A 47 -12.05 -4.50 10.90
N GLY A 48 -13.35 -4.68 10.62
CA GLY A 48 -13.89 -5.88 10.00
C GLY A 48 -13.27 -6.21 8.63
N CYS A 49 -12.91 -5.19 7.84
CA CYS A 49 -12.25 -5.38 6.54
C CYS A 49 -10.87 -6.06 6.67
N PHE A 50 -10.21 -5.88 7.81
CA PHE A 50 -8.90 -6.45 8.11
C PHE A 50 -8.97 -7.66 9.05
N GLY A 51 -10.16 -8.04 9.52
CA GLY A 51 -10.34 -9.11 10.51
C GLY A 51 -9.78 -8.75 11.89
N LEU A 52 -9.74 -7.46 12.23
CA LEU A 52 -9.24 -6.96 13.51
C LEU A 52 -10.37 -6.90 14.54
N ALA A 53 -10.05 -7.23 15.79
CA ALA A 53 -10.97 -7.07 16.91
C ALA A 53 -11.04 -5.60 17.34
N ASP A 54 -12.22 -5.14 17.77
CA ASP A 54 -12.35 -3.84 18.40
C ASP A 54 -11.83 -3.89 19.85
N THR A 55 -10.67 -3.27 20.06
CA THR A 55 -10.04 -3.14 21.38
C THR A 55 -9.99 -1.67 21.85
N TYR A 56 -10.70 -0.77 21.16
CA TYR A 56 -10.60 0.66 21.38
C TYR A 56 -11.76 1.18 22.24
N ALA A 57 -11.46 2.12 23.13
CA ALA A 57 -12.48 2.69 24.01
C ALA A 57 -13.44 3.64 23.28
N ASP A 58 -12.93 4.41 22.32
CA ASP A 58 -13.69 5.41 21.56
C ASP A 58 -13.04 5.70 20.19
N ASN A 59 -13.67 6.59 19.42
CA ASN A 59 -13.19 7.04 18.10
C ASN A 59 -11.81 7.72 18.18
N ALA A 60 -11.52 8.44 19.26
CA ALA A 60 -10.25 9.14 19.42
C ALA A 60 -9.09 8.17 19.70
N ALA A 61 -9.33 7.12 20.50
CA ALA A 61 -8.39 6.05 20.78
C ALA A 61 -8.06 5.26 19.52
N PHE A 62 -9.08 4.90 18.73
CA PHE A 62 -8.90 4.28 17.41
C PHE A 62 -8.04 5.16 16.50
N LEU A 63 -8.42 6.43 16.32
CA LEU A 63 -7.70 7.37 15.46
C LEU A 63 -6.24 7.55 15.88
N ARG A 64 -5.99 7.71 17.17
CA ARG A 64 -4.62 7.83 17.69
C ARG A 64 -3.79 6.59 17.40
N SER A 65 -4.35 5.40 17.58
CA SER A 65 -3.65 4.15 17.28
C SER A 65 -3.41 3.99 15.77
N PHE A 66 -4.43 4.18 14.94
CA PHE A 66 -4.31 3.98 13.49
C PHE A 66 -3.51 5.08 12.77
N LEU A 67 -3.34 6.26 13.35
CA LEU A 67 -2.47 7.30 12.79
C LEU A 67 -1.05 7.25 13.34
N PHE A 68 -0.90 7.15 14.67
CA PHE A 68 0.34 7.55 15.37
C PHE A 68 0.98 6.45 16.23
N ASP A 69 0.39 5.25 16.32
CA ASP A 69 1.00 4.16 17.10
C ASP A 69 1.94 3.31 16.24
N ASN A 70 3.25 3.45 16.47
CA ASN A 70 4.27 2.69 15.76
C ASN A 70 4.35 1.20 16.19
N ALA A 71 3.69 0.80 17.28
CA ALA A 71 3.58 -0.62 17.64
C ALA A 71 2.46 -1.31 16.85
N ASN A 72 1.49 -0.55 16.34
CA ASN A 72 0.41 -1.08 15.52
C ASN A 72 0.84 -1.20 14.04
N SER A 73 1.00 -2.43 13.55
CA SER A 73 1.42 -2.71 12.17
C SER A 73 0.43 -2.24 11.09
N ASN A 74 -0.79 -1.87 11.48
CA ASN A 74 -1.82 -1.34 10.58
C ASN A 74 -1.89 0.19 10.62
N SER A 75 -1.05 0.85 11.43
CA SER A 75 -1.06 2.29 11.53
C SER A 75 -0.38 2.97 10.34
N ALA A 76 -0.78 4.21 10.11
CA ALA A 76 -0.21 5.08 9.11
C ALA A 76 1.28 5.33 9.41
N VAL A 77 1.63 5.69 10.66
CA VAL A 77 3.04 5.90 11.05
C VAL A 77 3.89 4.65 10.85
N TYR A 78 3.40 3.45 11.21
CA TYR A 78 4.17 2.21 11.02
C TYR A 78 4.53 2.00 9.56
N SER A 79 3.54 2.16 8.67
CA SER A 79 3.74 2.00 7.23
C SER A 79 4.74 3.04 6.70
N LEU A 80 4.62 4.30 7.13
CA LEU A 80 5.52 5.36 6.70
C LEU A 80 6.96 5.16 7.20
N GLU A 81 7.14 4.72 8.44
CA GLU A 81 8.46 4.38 9.00
C GLU A 81 9.13 3.26 8.20
N ARG A 82 8.40 2.18 7.90
CA ARG A 82 8.93 1.09 7.08
C ARG A 82 9.26 1.52 5.65
N ALA A 83 8.46 2.41 5.05
CA ALA A 83 8.78 2.99 3.75
C ALA A 83 10.08 3.82 3.83
N TYR A 84 10.23 4.65 4.86
CA TYR A 84 11.40 5.48 5.07
C TYR A 84 12.68 4.66 5.33
N ASP A 85 12.60 3.63 6.16
CA ASP A 85 13.72 2.69 6.43
C ASP A 85 14.22 2.03 5.14
N ASN A 86 13.29 1.55 4.30
CA ASN A 86 13.64 1.02 2.98
C ASN A 86 14.24 2.10 2.09
N GLY A 87 13.68 3.32 2.10
CA GLY A 87 14.18 4.46 1.34
C GLY A 87 15.60 4.89 1.73
N ILE A 88 15.99 4.76 3.01
CA ILE A 88 17.37 5.04 3.44
C ILE A 88 18.35 4.08 2.76
N VAL A 89 18.04 2.79 2.77
CA VAL A 89 18.91 1.77 2.16
C VAL A 89 18.97 1.92 0.65
N LEU A 90 17.85 2.32 0.03
CA LEU A 90 17.70 2.48 -1.42
C LEU A 90 18.04 3.89 -1.93
N ARG A 91 18.69 4.72 -1.13
CA ARG A 91 18.88 6.16 -1.44
C ARG A 91 19.56 6.39 -2.78
N GLU A 92 20.52 5.54 -3.14
CA GLU A 92 21.25 5.64 -4.41
C GLU A 92 20.36 5.28 -5.60
N GLU A 93 19.40 4.39 -5.43
CA GLU A 93 18.45 3.97 -6.45
C GLU A 93 17.28 4.94 -6.62
N ILE A 94 16.72 5.46 -5.51
CA ILE A 94 15.52 6.31 -5.54
C ILE A 94 15.83 7.80 -5.55
N SER A 95 17.09 8.19 -5.34
CA SER A 95 17.60 9.55 -5.09
C SER A 95 17.31 10.12 -3.70
N THR A 96 18.22 10.98 -3.24
CA THR A 96 18.05 11.80 -2.03
C THR A 96 16.80 12.69 -2.07
N THR A 97 16.41 13.17 -3.26
CA THR A 97 15.22 14.00 -3.45
C THR A 97 13.94 13.22 -3.18
N SER A 98 13.82 11.98 -3.69
CA SER A 98 12.66 11.13 -3.37
C SER A 98 12.61 10.80 -1.89
N LEU A 99 13.75 10.48 -1.28
CA LEU A 99 13.82 10.19 0.16
C LEU A 99 13.40 11.39 1.02
N SER A 100 13.71 12.62 0.60
CA SER A 100 13.35 13.82 1.37
C SER A 100 11.82 14.02 1.46
N PHE A 101 11.05 13.58 0.47
CA PHE A 101 9.58 13.60 0.57
C PHE A 101 9.06 12.60 1.60
N LEU A 102 9.68 11.43 1.75
CA LEU A 102 9.31 10.50 2.83
C LEU A 102 9.65 11.08 4.21
N GLN A 103 10.81 11.73 4.36
CA GLN A 103 11.14 12.47 5.58
C GLN A 103 10.11 13.58 5.85
N MET A 104 9.76 14.37 4.84
CA MET A 104 8.79 15.45 4.96
C MET A 104 7.41 14.94 5.37
N ALA A 105 6.98 13.78 4.85
CA ALA A 105 5.75 13.13 5.28
C ALA A 105 5.82 12.72 6.77
N LYS A 106 6.96 12.19 7.22
CA LYS A 106 7.17 11.81 8.63
C LYS A 106 7.08 13.01 9.55
N ASP A 107 7.84 14.06 9.25
CA ASP A 107 7.87 15.29 10.05
C ASP A 107 6.48 15.94 10.10
N THR A 108 5.74 15.90 8.98
CA THR A 108 4.37 16.42 8.91
C THR A 108 3.42 15.59 9.78
N LEU A 109 3.52 14.26 9.74
CA LEU A 109 2.68 13.36 10.53
C LEU A 109 2.97 13.51 12.04
N GLU A 110 4.24 13.62 12.43
CA GLU A 110 4.65 13.85 13.83
C GLU A 110 4.11 15.19 14.36
N LYS A 111 4.17 16.25 13.55
CA LYS A 111 3.54 17.54 13.90
C LYS A 111 2.03 17.44 14.03
N ALA A 112 1.38 16.64 13.18
CA ALA A 112 -0.07 16.44 13.21
C ALA A 112 -0.54 15.76 14.51
N GLN A 113 0.29 14.89 15.11
CA GLN A 113 -0.03 14.23 16.39
C GLN A 113 -0.29 15.22 17.54
N ASN A 114 0.41 16.36 17.53
CA ASN A 114 0.31 17.39 18.55
C ASN A 114 -0.63 18.54 18.16
N SER A 115 -1.30 18.44 17.01
CA SER A 115 -2.18 19.48 16.51
C SER A 115 -3.55 19.47 17.19
N THR A 116 -4.10 20.65 17.46
CA THR A 116 -5.48 20.82 17.91
C THR A 116 -6.49 20.36 16.85
N ASN A 117 -6.13 20.45 15.57
CA ASN A 117 -6.97 19.99 14.46
C ASN A 117 -6.21 18.99 13.61
N ILE A 118 -6.29 17.71 14.00
CA ILE A 118 -5.61 16.60 13.34
C ILE A 118 -5.99 16.55 11.85
N ARG A 119 -7.29 16.63 11.51
CA ARG A 119 -7.76 16.52 10.12
C ARG A 119 -7.11 17.56 9.21
N LEU A 120 -7.08 18.82 9.63
CA LEU A 120 -6.43 19.90 8.88
C LEU A 120 -4.92 19.64 8.73
N SER A 121 -4.26 19.16 9.79
CA SER A 121 -2.83 18.87 9.77
C SER A 121 -2.45 17.67 8.90
N LEU A 122 -3.39 16.78 8.57
CA LEU A 122 -3.15 15.65 7.67
C LEU A 122 -3.24 16.03 6.19
N LEU A 123 -3.93 17.11 5.81
CA LEU A 123 -4.16 17.49 4.40
C LEU A 123 -2.87 17.54 3.55
N PRO A 124 -1.75 18.11 4.02
CA PRO A 124 -0.53 18.19 3.21
C PRO A 124 0.11 16.83 2.89
N LEU A 125 -0.22 15.77 3.65
CA LEU A 125 0.42 14.46 3.48
C LEU A 125 0.11 13.84 2.12
N GLU A 126 -1.10 14.02 1.59
CA GLU A 126 -1.44 13.52 0.25
C GLU A 126 -0.58 14.16 -0.83
N ASP A 127 -0.43 15.48 -0.78
CA ASP A 127 0.39 16.24 -1.74
C ASP A 127 1.86 15.84 -1.68
N ILE A 128 2.39 15.65 -0.47
CA ILE A 128 3.76 15.15 -0.26
C ILE A 128 3.93 13.78 -0.89
N LEU A 129 2.96 12.87 -0.76
CA LEU A 129 3.03 11.54 -1.37
C LEU A 129 2.88 11.58 -2.89
N TYR A 130 2.05 12.46 -3.44
CA TYR A 130 2.01 12.67 -4.89
C TYR A 130 3.35 13.22 -5.40
N ALA A 131 3.97 14.15 -4.69
CA ALA A 131 5.29 14.67 -5.01
C ALA A 131 6.37 13.56 -4.93
N PHE A 132 6.31 12.69 -3.92
CA PHE A 132 7.16 11.49 -3.84
C PHE A 132 7.02 10.63 -5.09
N TRP A 133 5.79 10.27 -5.48
CA TRP A 133 5.56 9.44 -6.67
C TRP A 133 5.99 10.12 -7.97
N GLY A 134 5.81 11.44 -8.08
CA GLY A 134 6.33 12.23 -9.20
C GLY A 134 7.85 12.20 -9.25
N CYS A 135 8.51 12.35 -8.10
CA CYS A 135 9.96 12.32 -7.97
C CYS A 135 10.55 10.95 -8.35
N ILE A 136 9.95 9.86 -7.87
CA ILE A 136 10.28 8.48 -8.24
C ILE A 136 10.19 8.27 -9.75
N ASN A 137 9.12 8.77 -10.38
CA ASN A 137 8.93 8.61 -11.82
C ASN A 137 9.95 9.42 -12.65
N GLU A 138 10.38 10.58 -12.15
CA GLU A 138 11.32 11.47 -12.84
C GLU A 138 12.78 11.06 -12.66
N HIS A 139 13.18 10.61 -11.47
CA HIS A 139 14.60 10.42 -11.12
C HIS A 139 15.09 8.98 -11.28
N ILE A 140 14.20 7.99 -11.35
CA ILE A 140 14.58 6.59 -11.56
C ILE A 140 14.60 6.27 -13.05
N TYR A 141 15.80 6.28 -13.63
CA TYR A 141 16.04 5.92 -15.03
C TYR A 141 16.03 4.41 -15.28
N ASP A 142 16.30 3.61 -14.25
CA ASP A 142 16.27 2.16 -14.37
C ASP A 142 14.82 1.65 -14.33
N ASP A 143 14.36 1.18 -15.49
CA ASP A 143 13.00 0.65 -15.66
C ASP A 143 12.71 -0.54 -14.75
N GLU A 144 13.71 -1.40 -14.46
CA GLU A 144 13.55 -2.56 -13.58
C GLU A 144 13.26 -2.12 -12.15
N ILE A 145 14.07 -1.20 -11.62
CA ILE A 145 13.89 -0.60 -10.29
C ILE A 145 12.50 0.04 -10.18
N ARG A 146 12.15 0.88 -11.16
CA ARG A 146 10.85 1.55 -11.19
C ARG A 146 9.71 0.54 -11.22
N ASN A 147 9.76 -0.47 -12.10
CA ASN A 147 8.70 -1.47 -12.22
C ASN A 147 8.50 -2.26 -10.92
N ILE A 148 9.57 -2.63 -10.21
CA ILE A 148 9.48 -3.33 -8.92
C ILE A 148 8.69 -2.50 -7.89
N ILE A 149 9.03 -1.22 -7.76
CA ILE A 149 8.33 -0.30 -6.84
C ILE A 149 6.83 -0.20 -7.22
N TYR A 150 6.53 0.00 -8.51
CA TYR A 150 5.16 0.14 -8.97
C TYR A 150 4.34 -1.15 -8.84
N ILE A 151 4.96 -2.32 -8.92
CA ILE A 151 4.29 -3.59 -8.62
C ILE A 151 3.93 -3.67 -7.15
N GLY A 152 4.86 -3.34 -6.25
CA GLY A 152 4.57 -3.25 -4.82
C GLY A 152 3.39 -2.33 -4.55
N LYS A 153 3.42 -1.11 -5.13
CA LYS A 153 2.32 -0.15 -5.06
C LYS A 153 1.00 -0.75 -5.53
N THR A 154 0.94 -1.30 -6.75
CA THR A 154 -0.34 -1.77 -7.30
C THR A 154 -0.88 -3.01 -6.58
N VAL A 155 -0.01 -3.92 -6.13
CA VAL A 155 -0.42 -5.08 -5.32
C VAL A 155 -1.03 -4.63 -4.01
N GLU A 156 -0.38 -3.70 -3.29
CA GLU A 156 -0.93 -3.20 -2.04
C GLU A 156 -2.27 -2.49 -2.25
N ARG A 157 -2.36 -1.63 -3.26
CA ARG A 157 -3.60 -0.93 -3.60
C ARG A 157 -4.75 -1.89 -3.86
N LEU A 158 -4.51 -2.92 -4.66
CA LEU A 158 -5.53 -3.93 -4.97
C LEU A 158 -5.96 -4.69 -3.72
N ASP A 159 -5.02 -5.14 -2.88
CA ASP A 159 -5.34 -5.83 -1.63
C ASP A 159 -6.24 -4.97 -0.73
N LEU A 160 -5.87 -3.70 -0.54
CA LEU A 160 -6.62 -2.76 0.29
C LEU A 160 -7.99 -2.41 -0.31
N TYR A 161 -8.06 -2.17 -1.61
CA TYR A 161 -9.32 -1.84 -2.29
C TYR A 161 -10.30 -3.01 -2.24
N MET A 162 -9.83 -4.24 -2.41
CA MET A 162 -10.68 -5.43 -2.30
C MET A 162 -11.18 -5.62 -0.86
N ARG A 163 -10.31 -5.47 0.14
CA ARG A 163 -10.69 -5.58 1.57
C ARG A 163 -11.73 -4.55 1.97
N MET A 164 -11.53 -3.30 1.57
CA MET A 164 -12.41 -2.18 1.89
C MET A 164 -13.63 -2.08 0.96
N LYS A 165 -13.83 -3.06 0.08
CA LYS A 165 -14.99 -3.17 -0.83
C LYS A 165 -15.16 -1.94 -1.73
N TYR A 166 -14.06 -1.46 -2.31
CA TYR A 166 -14.14 -0.43 -3.34
C TYR A 166 -14.98 -0.91 -4.54
N PRO A 167 -15.66 0.01 -5.25
CA PRO A 167 -16.45 -0.34 -6.43
C PRO A 167 -15.63 -1.12 -7.47
N TYR A 168 -16.23 -2.18 -8.04
CA TYR A 168 -15.59 -3.05 -9.02
C TYR A 168 -14.89 -2.30 -10.17
N PRO A 169 -15.49 -1.26 -10.81
CA PRO A 169 -14.82 -0.54 -11.90
C PRO A 169 -13.50 0.14 -11.51
N ILE A 170 -13.29 0.44 -10.22
CA ILE A 170 -12.03 0.99 -9.71
C ILE A 170 -11.02 -0.15 -9.50
N VAL A 171 -11.47 -1.26 -8.91
CA VAL A 171 -10.64 -2.45 -8.69
C VAL A 171 -10.13 -3.03 -10.03
N GLU A 172 -11.02 -3.17 -11.01
CA GLU A 172 -10.70 -3.65 -12.36
C GLU A 172 -9.62 -2.79 -13.04
N LYS A 173 -9.72 -1.45 -12.94
CA LYS A 173 -8.72 -0.54 -13.51
C LYS A 173 -7.34 -0.72 -12.87
N GLU A 174 -7.27 -0.89 -11.56
CA GLU A 174 -6.00 -1.14 -10.87
C GLU A 174 -5.48 -2.56 -11.17
N PHE A 175 -6.36 -3.54 -11.42
CA PHE A 175 -5.96 -4.87 -11.86
C PHE A 175 -5.35 -4.86 -13.26
N ILE A 176 -5.96 -4.15 -14.21
CA ILE A 176 -5.38 -3.93 -15.54
C ILE A 176 -4.01 -3.24 -15.43
N ARG A 177 -3.84 -2.31 -14.48
CA ARG A 177 -2.54 -1.66 -14.22
C ARG A 177 -1.52 -2.67 -13.68
N LEU A 178 -1.92 -3.58 -12.79
CA LEU A 178 -1.05 -4.65 -12.30
C LEU A 178 -0.55 -5.51 -13.46
N LEU A 179 -1.46 -5.99 -14.32
CA LEU A 179 -1.11 -6.80 -15.49
C LEU A 179 -0.08 -6.10 -16.40
N LYS A 180 -0.25 -4.79 -16.63
CA LYS A 180 0.73 -3.98 -17.40
C LYS A 180 2.10 -3.94 -16.73
N ASN A 181 2.14 -3.80 -15.40
CA ASN A 181 3.39 -3.75 -14.65
C ASN A 181 4.08 -5.12 -14.63
N LEU A 182 3.34 -6.22 -14.43
CA LEU A 182 3.85 -7.59 -14.45
C LEU A 182 4.51 -7.95 -15.79
N ASN A 183 3.99 -7.42 -16.91
CA ASN A 183 4.57 -7.66 -18.24
C ASN A 183 5.91 -6.94 -18.49
N ARG A 184 6.28 -5.97 -17.65
CA ARG A 184 7.51 -5.18 -17.80
C ARG A 184 8.65 -5.66 -16.91
N VAL A 185 8.41 -6.67 -16.09
CA VAL A 185 9.40 -7.21 -15.17
C VAL A 185 10.40 -8.11 -15.90
N PRO A 186 11.71 -7.86 -15.77
CA PRO A 186 12.72 -8.75 -16.34
C PRO A 186 12.64 -10.17 -15.76
N ARG A 187 12.91 -11.16 -16.63
CA ARG A 187 12.83 -12.59 -16.29
C ARG A 187 13.82 -13.02 -15.19
N SER A 188 14.83 -12.22 -14.91
CA SER A 188 15.88 -12.45 -13.91
C SER A 188 15.53 -11.96 -12.50
N THR A 189 14.34 -11.39 -12.28
CA THR A 189 13.92 -10.88 -10.97
C THR A 189 13.22 -11.95 -10.13
N PRO A 190 13.21 -11.81 -8.78
CA PRO A 190 12.40 -12.64 -7.89
C PRO A 190 10.89 -12.40 -8.01
N PHE A 191 10.46 -11.30 -8.65
CA PHE A 191 9.04 -10.90 -8.74
C PHE A 191 8.33 -11.51 -9.95
N ARG A 192 8.69 -12.75 -10.27
CA ARG A 192 7.96 -13.52 -11.27
C ARG A 192 6.67 -14.02 -10.65
N TYR A 193 5.55 -13.58 -11.21
CA TYR A 193 4.25 -14.06 -10.76
C TYR A 193 4.08 -15.55 -11.01
N GLN A 194 3.35 -16.22 -10.12
CA GLN A 194 2.89 -17.59 -10.35
C GLN A 194 1.70 -17.60 -11.32
N THR A 195 1.70 -18.55 -12.25
CA THR A 195 0.65 -18.67 -13.28
C THR A 195 -0.72 -19.00 -12.67
N LYS A 196 -0.78 -19.88 -11.67
CA LYS A 196 -2.05 -20.31 -11.08
C LYS A 196 -2.78 -19.18 -10.32
N PRO A 197 -2.15 -18.49 -9.34
CA PRO A 197 -2.77 -17.33 -8.69
C PRO A 197 -3.14 -16.22 -9.67
N LEU A 198 -2.33 -15.96 -10.69
CA LEU A 198 -2.69 -14.97 -11.71
C LEU A 198 -3.91 -15.39 -12.53
N SER A 199 -4.00 -16.67 -12.92
CA SER A 199 -5.17 -17.18 -13.64
C SER A 199 -6.44 -17.08 -12.81
N ASP A 200 -6.37 -17.42 -11.51
CA ASP A 200 -7.49 -17.25 -10.58
C ASP A 200 -7.93 -15.78 -10.50
N LEU A 201 -6.97 -14.84 -10.43
CA LEU A 201 -7.27 -13.41 -10.41
C LEU A 201 -7.93 -12.93 -11.71
N VAL A 202 -7.45 -13.39 -12.87
CA VAL A 202 -8.03 -13.04 -14.17
C VAL A 202 -9.46 -13.56 -14.30
N GLU A 203 -9.73 -14.77 -13.80
CA GLU A 203 -11.09 -15.33 -13.77
C GLU A 203 -12.01 -14.51 -12.85
N ILE A 204 -11.60 -14.26 -11.60
CA ILE A 204 -12.44 -13.59 -10.61
C ILE A 204 -12.67 -12.11 -10.94
N LEU A 205 -11.63 -11.40 -11.40
CA LEU A 205 -11.68 -9.98 -11.73
C LEU A 205 -12.09 -9.73 -13.19
N GLY A 206 -12.57 -10.76 -13.90
CA GLY A 206 -13.09 -10.64 -15.26
C GLY A 206 -14.52 -10.11 -15.31
N THR A 207 -15.32 -10.31 -14.26
CA THR A 207 -16.68 -9.79 -14.15
C THR A 207 -16.99 -9.31 -12.73
N GLU A 208 -17.90 -8.33 -12.60
CA GLU A 208 -18.37 -7.84 -11.30
C GLU A 208 -19.05 -8.94 -10.48
N ALA A 209 -19.86 -9.78 -11.13
CA ALA A 209 -20.59 -10.87 -10.47
C ALA A 209 -19.67 -11.94 -9.88
N ASP A 210 -18.55 -12.25 -10.55
CA ASP A 210 -17.58 -13.21 -10.03
C ASP A 210 -16.74 -12.59 -8.91
N TYR A 211 -16.37 -11.32 -9.04
CA TYR A 211 -15.67 -10.57 -8.02
C TYR A 211 -16.46 -10.50 -6.70
N ASP A 212 -17.75 -10.15 -6.76
CA ASP A 212 -18.59 -10.05 -5.56
C ASP A 212 -18.72 -11.39 -4.83
N ARG A 213 -18.78 -12.50 -5.59
CA ARG A 213 -18.87 -13.86 -5.06
C ARG A 213 -17.57 -14.36 -4.46
N GLU A 214 -16.44 -14.07 -5.11
CA GLU A 214 -15.13 -14.70 -4.85
C GLU A 214 -14.06 -13.70 -4.36
N SER A 215 -14.45 -12.50 -3.90
CA SER A 215 -13.52 -11.44 -3.44
C SER A 215 -12.47 -11.92 -2.42
N LYS A 216 -12.86 -12.79 -1.48
CA LYS A 216 -11.92 -13.41 -0.51
C LYS A 216 -10.88 -14.30 -1.18
N ARG A 217 -11.28 -15.05 -2.21
CA ARG A 217 -10.36 -15.87 -3.02
C ARG A 217 -9.44 -14.98 -3.84
N ALA A 218 -9.94 -13.88 -4.40
CA ALA A 218 -9.10 -12.90 -5.10
C ALA A 218 -8.00 -12.33 -4.19
N ILE A 219 -8.34 -11.92 -2.96
CA ILE A 219 -7.36 -11.45 -1.97
C ILE A 219 -6.31 -12.54 -1.67
N SER A 220 -6.75 -13.78 -1.46
CA SER A 220 -5.83 -14.90 -1.23
C SER A 220 -4.95 -15.22 -2.44
N SER A 221 -5.45 -15.08 -3.67
CA SER A 221 -4.64 -15.30 -4.87
C SER A 221 -3.63 -14.17 -5.07
N LEU A 222 -4.00 -12.93 -4.76
CA LEU A 222 -3.10 -11.78 -4.82
C LEU A 222 -1.94 -11.91 -3.82
N SER A 223 -2.20 -12.37 -2.59
CA SER A 223 -1.14 -12.55 -1.58
C SER A 223 -0.09 -13.57 -2.01
N ARG A 224 -0.50 -14.61 -2.75
CA ARG A 224 0.36 -15.71 -3.22
C ARG A 224 1.00 -15.43 -4.57
N LEU A 225 0.80 -14.25 -5.15
CA LEU A 225 1.22 -13.93 -6.51
C LEU A 225 2.72 -14.16 -6.72
N PHE A 226 3.55 -13.89 -5.72
CA PHE A 226 5.01 -14.02 -5.78
C PHE A 226 5.60 -15.02 -4.77
N GLU A 227 4.77 -15.83 -4.12
CA GLU A 227 5.31 -16.88 -3.25
C GLU A 227 6.18 -17.83 -4.08
N ALA A 228 7.25 -18.39 -3.51
CA ALA A 228 7.96 -19.46 -4.17
C ALA A 228 7.04 -20.68 -4.16
N GLY A 229 6.57 -21.13 -5.32
CA GLY A 229 5.79 -22.37 -5.38
C GLY A 229 6.60 -23.50 -4.77
N GLU A 230 5.99 -24.28 -3.86
CA GLU A 230 6.55 -25.58 -3.48
C GLU A 230 6.70 -26.37 -4.78
N VAL A 231 7.94 -26.48 -5.27
CA VAL A 231 8.29 -27.47 -6.28
C VAL A 231 8.24 -28.80 -5.53
N SER A 232 7.05 -29.41 -5.50
CA SER A 232 6.92 -30.82 -5.17
C SER A 232 7.72 -31.60 -6.20
N VAL A 233 8.92 -32.02 -5.79
CA VAL A 233 9.75 -33.04 -6.46
C VAL A 233 9.09 -34.40 -6.25
#